data_AF-A0A439NZM2-F1
#
_entry.id   AF-A0A439NZM2-F1
#
_cell.length_a   1.000
_cell.length_b   1.000
_cell.length_c   1.000
_cell.angle_alpha   90.00
_cell.angle_beta   90.00
_cell.angle_gamma   90.00
#
_symmetry.space_group_name_H-M   'P 1'
#
loop_
_entity.id
_entity.type
_entity.pdbx_description
1 polymer ?
#
loop_
_entity_poly.entity_id
_entity_poly.type
_entity_poly.pdbx_seq_one_letter_code
_entity_poly.pdbx_strand_id
1 'polypeptide(L)'
;MAIRGNKEAARAIRELAKYVTVPIGASSRFALQPTLKQARSNVTELGLKDSTGALRASLTIKPKRRTSKVNPTYQVGPNAAYQRGERRPVKYAHLIELGTAPHYQPERGVTHPGSPAQPFLEPAYLATRDQVVDRFGKKIGPEIEKRATKLAAKGK
;
A
#
# COMPACT_ATOMS: atom_id res chain seq x y z
N MET A 1 19.64 15.30 -28.44
CA MET A 1 19.11 14.63 -29.65
C MET A 1 18.06 15.55 -30.26
N ALA A 2 18.20 15.99 -31.51
CA ALA A 2 17.20 16.84 -32.14
C ALA A 2 15.93 16.03 -32.45
N ILE A 3 14.76 16.47 -31.96
CA ILE A 3 13.46 15.84 -32.25
C ILE A 3 12.95 16.46 -33.55
N ARG A 4 12.90 15.67 -34.62
CA ARG A 4 12.61 16.17 -35.99
C ARG A 4 11.21 15.78 -36.51
N GLY A 5 10.40 15.10 -35.71
CA GLY A 5 9.07 14.64 -36.13
C GLY A 5 8.28 13.93 -35.04
N ASN A 6 7.04 13.57 -35.39
CA ASN A 6 6.06 12.96 -34.47
C ASN A 6 6.52 11.59 -33.94
N LYS A 7 7.22 10.79 -34.76
CA LYS A 7 7.73 9.47 -34.37
C LYS A 7 8.83 9.59 -33.31
N GLU A 8 9.74 10.54 -33.49
CA GLU A 8 10.83 10.84 -32.56
C GLU A 8 10.28 11.40 -31.25
N ALA A 9 9.30 12.29 -31.32
CA ALA A 9 8.61 12.82 -30.15
C ALA A 9 7.91 11.70 -29.35
N ALA A 10 7.17 10.83 -30.01
CA ALA A 10 6.50 9.69 -29.37
C ALA A 10 7.49 8.69 -28.75
N ARG A 11 8.68 8.51 -29.35
CA ARG A 11 9.75 7.67 -28.79
C ARG A 11 10.35 8.31 -27.54
N ALA A 12 10.64 9.62 -27.58
CA ALA A 12 11.18 10.36 -26.45
C ALA A 12 10.22 10.35 -25.24
N ILE A 13 8.91 10.54 -25.46
CA ILE A 13 7.90 10.47 -24.40
C ILE A 13 7.84 9.06 -23.78
N ARG A 14 7.88 8.00 -24.60
CA ARG A 14 7.93 6.61 -24.09
C ARG A 14 9.18 6.33 -23.28
N GLU A 15 10.31 6.89 -23.67
CA GLU A 15 11.56 6.77 -22.91
C GLU A 15 11.46 7.49 -21.58
N LEU A 16 10.93 8.72 -21.57
CA LEU A 16 10.69 9.52 -20.37
C LEU A 16 9.80 8.76 -19.36
N ALA A 17 8.73 8.11 -19.86
CA ALA A 17 7.80 7.35 -19.04
C ALA A 17 8.46 6.17 -18.29
N LYS A 18 9.61 5.65 -18.74
CA LYS A 18 10.35 4.63 -17.99
C LYS A 18 10.93 5.17 -16.68
N TYR A 19 11.17 6.48 -16.60
CA TYR A 19 11.84 7.11 -15.47
C TYR A 19 10.88 7.63 -14.38
N VAL A 20 9.58 7.73 -14.65
CA VAL A 20 8.59 8.22 -13.68
C VAL A 20 8.22 7.19 -12.59
N THR A 21 8.50 5.90 -12.82
CA THR A 21 8.17 4.83 -11.87
C THR A 21 8.79 5.07 -10.48
N VAL A 22 10.07 5.48 -10.45
CA VAL A 22 10.83 5.70 -9.22
C VAL A 22 10.26 6.86 -8.39
N PRO A 23 10.07 8.08 -8.94
CA PRO A 23 9.51 9.19 -8.18
C PRO A 23 8.07 8.94 -7.74
N ILE A 24 7.24 8.28 -8.57
CA ILE A 24 5.88 7.87 -8.16
C ILE A 24 5.96 6.90 -6.99
N GLY A 25 6.84 5.90 -7.05
CA GLY A 25 6.99 4.91 -5.99
C GLY A 25 7.55 5.47 -4.68
N ALA A 26 8.45 6.45 -4.74
CA ALA A 26 8.94 7.15 -3.55
C ALA A 26 7.84 8.01 -2.92
N SER A 27 7.13 8.79 -3.75
CA SER A 27 6.06 9.68 -3.32
C SER A 27 4.87 8.92 -2.74
N SER A 28 4.47 7.81 -3.36
CA SER A 28 3.37 6.95 -2.88
C SER A 28 3.67 6.38 -1.49
N ARG A 29 4.89 5.87 -1.27
CA ARG A 29 5.29 5.33 0.03
C ARG A 29 5.33 6.41 1.10
N PHE A 30 5.83 7.60 0.78
CA PHE A 30 5.85 8.74 1.69
C PHE A 30 4.43 9.24 2.04
N ALA A 31 3.56 9.31 1.03
CA ALA A 31 2.19 9.77 1.16
C ALA A 31 1.35 8.86 2.05
N LEU A 32 1.53 7.53 1.95
CA LEU A 32 0.77 6.53 2.72
C LEU A 32 1.27 6.30 4.15
N GLN A 33 2.35 6.96 4.59
CA GLN A 33 2.86 6.81 5.96
C GLN A 33 1.83 7.14 7.06
N PRO A 34 1.01 8.21 6.94
CA PRO A 34 -0.02 8.51 7.94
C PRO A 34 -1.07 7.41 8.02
N THR A 35 -1.54 6.88 6.89
CA THR A 35 -2.48 5.76 6.86
C THR A 35 -1.90 4.52 7.53
N LEU A 36 -0.63 4.20 7.26
CA LEU A 36 0.05 3.08 7.94
C LEU A 36 0.17 3.30 9.45
N LYS A 37 0.49 4.53 9.87
CA LYS A 37 0.58 4.90 11.30
C LYS A 37 -0.79 4.75 11.97
N GLN A 38 -1.84 5.29 11.36
CA GLN A 38 -3.20 5.21 11.88
C GLN A 38 -3.69 3.76 11.96
N ALA A 39 -3.49 2.97 10.91
CA ALA A 39 -3.87 1.55 10.91
C ALA A 39 -3.18 0.76 12.04
N ARG A 40 -1.91 1.07 12.34
CA ARG A 40 -1.19 0.47 13.47
C ARG A 40 -1.72 0.94 14.83
N SER A 41 -2.18 2.19 14.94
CA SER A 41 -2.86 2.71 16.15
C SER A 41 -4.17 1.97 16.38
N ASN A 42 -5.01 1.91 15.34
CA ASN A 42 -6.31 1.23 15.38
C ASN A 42 -6.15 -0.23 15.84
N VAL A 43 -5.20 -0.99 15.26
CA VAL A 43 -4.94 -2.39 15.68
C VAL A 43 -4.51 -2.48 17.15
N THR A 44 -3.79 -1.49 17.67
CA THR A 44 -3.39 -1.46 19.09
C THR A 44 -4.60 -1.21 19.99
N GLU A 45 -5.47 -0.29 19.59
CA GLU A 45 -6.69 0.08 20.32
C GLU A 45 -7.74 -1.03 20.32
N LEU A 46 -7.79 -1.88 19.30
CA LEU A 46 -8.68 -3.04 19.25
C LEU A 46 -8.46 -4.06 20.38
N GLY A 47 -7.29 -4.05 21.05
CA GLY A 47 -7.00 -4.95 22.16
C GLY A 47 -7.13 -6.43 21.77
N LEU A 48 -6.79 -6.78 20.52
CA LEU A 48 -6.94 -8.13 20.00
C LEU A 48 -6.29 -9.15 20.94
N LYS A 49 -6.98 -10.27 21.18
CA LYS A 49 -6.44 -11.42 21.96
C LYS A 49 -5.22 -12.11 21.29
N ASP A 50 -4.68 -11.51 20.23
CA ASP A 50 -3.43 -11.93 19.61
C ASP A 50 -2.26 -11.51 20.52
N SER A 51 -1.89 -12.39 21.44
CA SER A 51 -0.75 -12.21 22.36
C SER A 51 0.58 -11.90 21.64
N THR A 52 0.65 -12.16 20.32
CA THR A 52 1.87 -11.98 19.53
C THR A 52 2.02 -10.58 18.92
N GLY A 53 0.94 -9.77 18.85
CA GLY A 53 0.94 -8.49 18.15
C GLY A 53 1.30 -8.60 16.65
N ALA A 54 1.14 -9.79 16.05
CA ALA A 54 1.59 -10.09 14.70
C ALA A 54 0.90 -9.21 13.65
N LEU A 55 -0.40 -8.94 13.82
CA LEU A 55 -1.15 -8.12 12.88
C LEU A 55 -0.53 -6.73 12.72
N ARG A 56 -0.32 -6.00 13.83
CA ARG A 56 0.29 -4.65 13.83
C ARG A 56 1.65 -4.65 13.15
N ALA A 57 2.50 -5.62 13.49
CA ALA A 57 3.85 -5.74 12.95
C ALA A 57 3.87 -6.08 11.46
N SER A 58 2.85 -6.80 10.96
CA SER A 58 2.74 -7.17 9.55
C SER A 58 2.32 -6.02 8.63
N LEU A 59 1.71 -4.95 9.15
CA LEU A 59 1.22 -3.85 8.33
C LEU A 59 2.37 -3.12 7.66
N THR A 60 2.28 -3.01 6.33
CA THR A 60 3.29 -2.36 5.49
C THR A 60 2.65 -1.65 4.30
N ILE A 61 3.42 -0.78 3.65
CA ILE A 61 3.07 -0.17 2.37
C ILE A 61 3.75 -0.98 1.27
N LYS A 62 2.96 -1.53 0.35
CA LYS A 62 3.47 -2.36 -0.76
C LYS A 62 2.84 -1.96 -2.08
N PRO A 63 3.57 -2.07 -3.20
CA PRO A 63 2.96 -1.98 -4.52
C PRO A 63 1.99 -3.16 -4.71
N LYS A 64 0.84 -2.90 -5.33
CA LYS A 64 -0.06 -3.96 -5.77
C LYS A 64 0.62 -4.74 -6.91
N ARG A 65 0.50 -6.07 -6.89
CA ARG A 65 1.06 -6.93 -7.95
C ARG A 65 0.38 -6.59 -9.27
N ARG A 66 1.12 -6.75 -10.38
CA ARG A 66 0.62 -6.53 -11.74
C ARG A 66 0.13 -5.09 -12.01
N THR A 67 0.71 -4.11 -11.33
CA THR A 67 0.46 -2.69 -11.64
C THR A 67 1.32 -2.21 -12.79
N SER A 68 0.83 -1.21 -13.52
CA SER A 68 1.59 -0.57 -14.60
C SER A 68 2.81 0.16 -14.04
N LYS A 69 3.92 0.17 -14.77
CA LYS A 69 5.12 0.94 -14.39
C LYS A 69 4.87 2.45 -14.40
N VAL A 70 3.99 2.90 -15.30
CA VAL A 70 3.64 4.33 -15.44
C VAL A 70 2.48 4.75 -14.55
N ASN A 71 1.73 3.79 -14.01
CA ASN A 71 0.65 4.02 -13.06
C ASN A 71 0.69 2.95 -11.95
N PRO A 72 1.72 2.97 -11.09
CA PRO A 72 1.85 1.99 -10.02
C PRO A 72 0.87 2.29 -8.89
N THR A 73 0.10 1.29 -8.47
CA THR A 73 -0.79 1.39 -7.30
C THR A 73 -0.09 0.87 -6.05
N TYR A 74 -0.20 1.61 -4.95
CA TYR A 74 0.29 1.20 -3.64
C TYR A 74 -0.87 0.98 -2.68
N GLN A 75 -0.69 0.05 -1.75
CA GLN A 75 -1.68 -0.28 -0.73
C GLN A 75 -1.03 -0.42 0.65
N VAL A 76 -1.79 -0.10 1.68
CA VAL A 76 -1.48 -0.44 3.07
C VAL A 76 -2.16 -1.77 3.40
N GLY A 77 -1.45 -2.66 4.08
CA GLY A 77 -2.04 -3.92 4.55
C GLY A 77 -1.01 -4.92 5.05
N PRO A 78 -1.45 -6.12 5.48
CA PRO A 78 -0.55 -7.14 6.00
C PRO A 78 0.43 -7.63 4.93
N ASN A 79 1.68 -7.82 5.32
CA ASN A 79 2.72 -8.42 4.49
C ASN A 79 2.48 -9.94 4.40
N ALA A 80 2.38 -10.48 3.18
CA ALA A 80 2.13 -11.90 2.95
C ALA A 80 3.30 -12.80 3.36
N ALA A 81 4.52 -12.26 3.41
CA ALA A 81 5.73 -12.93 3.85
C ALA A 81 5.96 -12.83 5.37
N TYR A 82 5.14 -12.05 6.09
CA TYR A 82 5.28 -11.90 7.53
C TYR A 82 4.54 -13.02 8.26
N GLN A 83 5.23 -13.66 9.19
CA GLN A 83 4.72 -14.67 10.09
C GLN A 83 5.39 -14.53 11.45
N ARG A 84 4.64 -14.75 12.53
CA ARG A 84 5.15 -14.75 13.91
C ARG A 84 4.56 -15.94 14.64
N GLY A 85 5.40 -16.93 14.94
CA GLY A 85 4.93 -18.25 15.38
C GLY A 85 4.00 -18.86 14.33
N GLU A 86 2.84 -19.34 14.76
CA GLU A 86 1.79 -19.90 13.87
C GLU A 86 0.91 -18.82 13.22
N ARG A 87 1.03 -17.56 13.66
CA ARG A 87 0.17 -16.46 13.18
C ARG A 87 0.69 -15.90 11.87
N ARG A 88 -0.16 -15.98 10.84
CA ARG A 88 0.07 -15.37 9.51
C ARG A 88 -1.02 -14.34 9.20
N PRO A 89 -0.81 -13.05 9.53
CA PRO A 89 -1.82 -11.99 9.44
C PRO A 89 -2.57 -11.89 8.11
N VAL A 90 -1.90 -12.15 6.99
CA VAL A 90 -2.56 -12.12 5.66
C VAL A 90 -3.75 -13.08 5.56
N LYS A 91 -3.78 -14.16 6.35
CA LYS A 91 -4.86 -15.17 6.33
C LYS A 91 -6.08 -14.75 7.15
N TYR A 92 -5.95 -13.88 8.14
CA TYR A 92 -7.04 -13.57 9.08
C TYR A 92 -7.38 -12.08 9.20
N ALA A 93 -6.53 -11.17 8.72
CA ALA A 93 -6.75 -9.73 8.84
C ALA A 93 -8.09 -9.26 8.24
N HIS A 94 -8.53 -9.87 7.13
CA HIS A 94 -9.80 -9.53 6.50
C HIS A 94 -11.02 -9.98 7.32
N LEU A 95 -10.88 -11.08 8.10
CA LEU A 95 -11.92 -11.54 9.02
C LEU A 95 -12.09 -10.58 10.20
N ILE A 96 -11.00 -9.95 10.64
CA ILE A 96 -11.04 -8.90 11.65
C ILE A 96 -11.67 -7.64 11.05
N GLU A 97 -11.20 -7.20 9.88
CA GLU A 97 -11.70 -5.98 9.24
C GLU A 97 -13.19 -6.03 8.94
N LEU A 98 -13.67 -7.14 8.36
CA LEU A 98 -15.04 -7.27 7.83
C LEU A 98 -15.97 -8.08 8.72
N GLY A 99 -15.44 -8.75 9.75
CA GLY A 99 -16.19 -9.71 10.54
C GLY A 99 -16.48 -11.01 9.80
N THR A 100 -17.32 -11.85 10.39
CA THR A 100 -17.78 -13.12 9.80
C THR A 100 -19.20 -13.37 10.27
N ALA A 101 -20.12 -13.67 9.35
CA ALA A 101 -21.49 -14.02 9.70
C ALA A 101 -21.57 -15.41 10.37
N PRO A 102 -22.63 -15.69 11.15
CA PRO A 102 -22.89 -17.04 11.64
C PRO A 102 -22.99 -18.03 10.48
N HIS A 103 -22.36 -19.19 10.60
CA HIS A 103 -22.39 -20.22 9.55
C HIS A 103 -22.14 -21.62 10.12
N TYR A 104 -22.71 -22.63 9.46
CA TYR A 104 -22.45 -24.03 9.78
C TYR A 104 -21.08 -24.47 9.24
N GLN A 105 -20.29 -25.15 10.09
CA GLN A 105 -18.98 -25.70 9.73
C GLN A 105 -19.10 -27.22 9.61
N PRO A 106 -19.29 -27.78 8.40
CA PRO A 106 -19.58 -29.20 8.21
C PRO A 106 -18.46 -30.12 8.70
N GLU A 107 -17.20 -29.72 8.53
CA GLU A 107 -16.03 -30.48 9.01
C GLU A 107 -15.97 -30.59 10.55
N ARG A 108 -16.64 -29.69 11.26
CA ARG A 108 -16.67 -29.67 12.73
C ARG A 108 -18.04 -30.01 13.31
N GLY A 109 -19.06 -30.15 12.46
CA GLY A 109 -20.44 -30.41 12.88
C GLY A 109 -21.07 -29.31 13.73
N VAL A 110 -20.52 -28.08 13.76
CA VAL A 110 -20.97 -26.99 14.65
C VAL A 110 -21.33 -25.73 13.89
N THR A 111 -22.29 -24.97 14.41
CA THR A 111 -22.60 -23.62 13.92
C THR A 111 -21.70 -22.60 14.62
N HIS A 112 -20.83 -21.95 13.85
CA HIS A 112 -20.02 -20.85 14.35
C HIS A 112 -20.91 -19.61 14.49
N PRO A 113 -20.90 -18.92 15.65
CA PRO A 113 -21.75 -17.74 15.89
C PRO A 113 -21.34 -16.50 15.08
N GLY A 114 -20.22 -16.59 14.36
CA GLY A 114 -19.63 -15.45 13.64
C GLY A 114 -18.71 -14.62 14.54
N SER A 115 -18.27 -13.49 14.01
CA SER A 115 -17.51 -12.48 14.74
C SER A 115 -17.90 -11.10 14.21
N PRO A 116 -18.18 -10.11 15.07
CA PRO A 116 -18.42 -8.75 14.61
C PRO A 116 -17.16 -8.17 13.94
N ALA A 117 -17.37 -7.24 13.02
CA ALA A 117 -16.29 -6.50 12.38
C ALA A 117 -15.58 -5.60 13.39
N GLN A 118 -14.25 -5.56 13.28
CA GLN A 118 -13.36 -4.72 14.06
C GLN A 118 -12.45 -3.97 13.07
N PRO A 119 -13.00 -2.98 12.34
CA PRO A 119 -12.30 -2.34 11.24
C PRO A 119 -11.11 -1.54 11.75
N PHE A 120 -9.97 -1.67 11.07
CA PHE A 120 -8.74 -0.96 11.39
C PHE A 120 -8.10 -0.30 10.16
N LEU A 121 -8.36 -0.80 8.95
CA LEU A 121 -7.87 -0.19 7.70
C LEU A 121 -8.82 0.87 7.18
N GLU A 122 -10.12 0.61 7.13
CA GLU A 122 -11.12 1.56 6.68
C GLU A 122 -11.10 2.87 7.50
N PRO A 123 -11.16 2.86 8.85
CA PRO A 123 -11.05 4.08 9.63
C PRO A 123 -9.71 4.80 9.41
N ALA A 124 -8.62 4.06 9.20
CA ALA A 124 -7.33 4.66 8.88
C ALA A 124 -7.32 5.36 7.51
N TYR A 125 -7.99 4.78 6.51
CA TYR A 125 -8.15 5.40 5.19
C TYR A 125 -8.97 6.68 5.30
N LEU A 126 -10.16 6.62 5.91
CA LEU A 126 -11.06 7.76 6.03
C LEU A 126 -10.41 8.93 6.78
N ALA A 127 -9.68 8.65 7.85
CA ALA A 127 -8.99 9.66 8.64
C ALA A 127 -7.81 10.35 7.92
N THR A 128 -7.24 9.72 6.88
CA THR A 128 -5.99 10.21 6.26
C THR A 128 -6.09 10.49 4.76
N ARG A 129 -7.21 10.19 4.11
CA ARG A 129 -7.36 10.27 2.64
C ARG A 129 -6.91 11.61 2.04
N ASP A 130 -7.32 12.73 2.62
CA ASP A 130 -7.01 14.06 2.09
C ASP A 130 -5.53 14.40 2.31
N GLN A 131 -5.00 14.01 3.48
CA GLN A 131 -3.59 14.15 3.81
C GLN A 131 -2.68 13.34 2.85
N VAL A 132 -3.11 12.14 2.45
CA VAL A 132 -2.36 11.31 1.50
C VAL A 132 -2.26 12.02 0.15
N VAL A 133 -3.36 12.59 -0.35
CA VAL A 133 -3.38 13.32 -1.62
C VAL A 133 -2.48 14.55 -1.57
N ASP A 134 -2.60 15.37 -0.53
CA ASP A 134 -1.77 16.56 -0.31
C ASP A 134 -0.27 16.20 -0.24
N ARG A 135 0.09 15.20 0.58
CA ARG A 135 1.47 14.73 0.72
C ARG A 135 2.03 14.19 -0.58
N PHE A 136 1.22 13.49 -1.37
CA PHE A 136 1.65 12.98 -2.66
C PHE A 136 1.96 14.13 -3.63
N GLY A 137 1.03 15.10 -3.75
CA GLY A 137 1.19 16.27 -4.61
C GLY A 137 2.44 17.09 -4.27
N LYS A 138 2.68 17.33 -2.98
CA LYS A 138 3.88 18.03 -2.48
C LYS A 138 5.18 17.27 -2.74
N LYS A 139 5.13 15.94 -2.81
CA LYS A 139 6.33 15.09 -2.90
C LYS A 139 6.74 14.74 -4.33
N ILE A 140 5.78 14.62 -5.24
CA ILE A 140 6.04 14.08 -6.58
C ILE A 140 6.91 14.99 -7.45
N GLY A 141 6.69 16.31 -7.41
CA GLY A 141 7.50 17.29 -8.16
C GLY A 141 8.99 17.22 -7.80
N PRO A 142 9.35 17.40 -6.51
CA PRO A 142 10.75 17.30 -6.08
C PRO A 142 11.41 15.94 -6.39
N GLU A 143 10.67 14.83 -6.32
CA GLU A 143 11.21 13.51 -6.68
C GLU A 143 11.44 13.38 -8.20
N ILE A 144 10.58 13.99 -9.03
CA ILE A 144 10.79 14.05 -10.49
C ILE A 144 12.03 14.87 -10.82
N GLU A 145 12.18 16.06 -10.24
CA GLU A 145 13.35 16.93 -10.44
C GLU A 145 14.65 16.21 -10.03
N LYS A 146 14.65 15.61 -8.84
CA LYS A 146 15.78 14.80 -8.35
C LYS A 146 16.12 13.66 -9.30
N ARG A 147 15.12 13.02 -9.91
CA ARG A 147 15.33 11.96 -10.90
C ARG A 147 15.89 12.51 -12.21
N ALA A 148 15.39 13.65 -12.68
CA ALA A 148 15.87 14.32 -13.88
C ALA A 148 17.34 14.72 -13.77
N THR A 149 17.73 15.37 -12.67
CA THR A 149 19.13 15.76 -12.41
C THR A 149 20.07 14.55 -12.40
N LYS A 150 19.65 13.43 -11.80
CA LYS A 150 20.43 12.17 -11.81
C LYS A 150 20.59 11.58 -13.21
N LEU A 151 19.61 11.73 -14.09
CA LEU A 151 19.70 11.25 -15.46
C LEU A 151 20.59 12.15 -16.31
N ALA A 152 20.48 13.47 -16.14
CA ALA A 152 21.36 14.43 -16.80
C ALA A 152 22.84 14.20 -16.43
N ALA A 153 23.12 13.90 -15.15
CA ALA A 153 24.48 13.59 -14.69
C ALA A 153 25.04 12.25 -15.20
N LYS A 154 24.18 11.30 -15.60
CA LYS A 154 24.60 10.01 -16.19
C LYS A 154 24.76 10.04 -17.71
N GLY A 155 24.19 11.04 -18.37
CA GLY A 155 24.29 11.24 -19.82
C GLY A 155 25.43 12.15 -20.24
N LYS A 156 26.16 12.73 -19.28
CA LYS A 156 27.52 13.25 -19.46
C LYS A 156 28.50 12.13 -19.18
#